data_AF-A0A350QS37-F1
#
_entry.id   AF-A0A350QS37-F1
#
_cell.length_a   1.000
_cell.length_b   1.000
_cell.length_c   1.000
_cell.angle_alpha   90.00
_cell.angle_beta   90.00
_cell.angle_gamma   90.00
#
_symmetry.space_group_name_H-M   'P 1'
#
loop_
_entity.id
_entity.type
_entity.pdbx_description
1 polymer ?
#
loop_
_entity_poly.entity_id
_entity_poly.type
_entity_poly.pdbx_seq_one_letter_code
_entity_poly.pdbx_strand_id
1 'polypeptide(L)'
;KAFWIMQTLDMAQIMLQNGADDIDGTVVWYDITHVEGASTHQETTVTDLQRSIREAGFEPRERDTLYRVVERDGSDWTTSE
;
A
#
# COMPACT_ATOMS: atom_id res chain seq x y z
N LYS A 1 8.27 5.95 -1.56
CA LYS A 1 6.93 5.88 -0.92
C LYS A 1 5.83 6.62 -1.70
N ALA A 2 4.68 5.97 -1.90
CA ALA A 2 3.45 6.46 -2.53
C ALA A 2 2.27 6.31 -1.56
N PHE A 3 1.65 7.43 -1.17
CA PHE A 3 0.54 7.46 -0.22
C PHE A 3 -0.80 7.46 -0.97
N TRP A 4 -1.22 6.27 -1.40
CA TRP A 4 -2.29 6.07 -2.38
C TRP A 4 -3.62 6.77 -2.06
N ILE A 5 -3.92 7.05 -0.79
CA ILE A 5 -5.13 7.80 -0.39
C ILE A 5 -5.18 9.20 -1.01
N MET A 6 -4.04 9.88 -1.09
CA MET A 6 -3.99 11.26 -1.60
C MET A 6 -3.94 11.33 -3.13
N GLN A 7 -3.48 10.26 -3.80
CA GLN A 7 -3.23 10.28 -5.24
C GLN A 7 -4.06 9.28 -6.06
N THR A 8 -4.73 8.31 -5.42
CA THR A 8 -5.30 7.07 -5.98
C THR A 8 -4.30 5.91 -6.16
N LEU A 9 -4.83 4.69 -6.24
CA LEU A 9 -4.07 3.47 -6.49
C LEU A 9 -3.44 3.45 -7.89
N ASP A 10 -4.13 3.99 -8.90
CA ASP A 10 -3.61 4.08 -10.27
C ASP A 10 -2.40 5.01 -10.34
N MET A 11 -2.44 6.15 -9.65
CA MET A 11 -1.28 7.04 -9.57
C MET A 11 -0.12 6.39 -8.81
N ALA A 12 -0.41 5.59 -7.78
CA ALA A 12 0.63 4.85 -7.06
C ALA A 12 1.40 3.88 -7.98
N GLN A 13 0.75 3.26 -8.97
CA GLN A 13 1.43 2.41 -9.98
C GLN A 13 2.44 3.22 -10.80
N ILE A 14 2.06 4.42 -11.25
CA ILE A 14 2.95 5.32 -11.99
C ILE A 14 4.11 5.75 -11.09
N MET A 15 3.85 6.05 -9.82
CA MET A 15 4.89 6.44 -8.86
C MET A 15 5.91 5.32 -8.64
N LEU A 16 5.48 4.05 -8.61
CA LEU A 16 6.40 2.91 -8.52
C LEU A 16 7.39 2.89 -9.70
N GLN A 17 6.92 3.18 -10.90
CA GLN A 17 7.77 3.26 -12.10
C GLN A 17 8.71 4.48 -12.09
N ASN A 18 8.51 5.43 -11.18
CA ASN A 18 9.24 6.70 -11.11
C ASN A 18 10.00 6.88 -9.79
N GLY A 19 10.40 5.77 -9.16
CA GLY A 19 11.33 5.76 -8.01
C GLY A 19 10.66 5.60 -6.64
N ALA A 20 9.34 5.47 -6.57
CA ALA A 20 8.72 4.96 -5.36
C ALA A 20 8.92 3.43 -5.26
N ASP A 21 9.14 2.96 -4.05
CA ASP A 21 9.45 1.57 -3.68
C ASP A 21 8.51 1.02 -2.61
N ASP A 22 7.57 1.84 -2.14
CA ASP A 22 6.70 1.58 -1.01
C ASP A 22 5.31 2.14 -1.32
N ILE A 23 4.29 1.29 -1.39
CA ILE A 23 2.89 1.73 -1.37
C ILE A 23 2.42 1.63 0.07
N ASP A 24 1.86 2.72 0.60
CA ASP A 24 1.36 2.72 1.98
C ASP A 24 0.28 1.66 2.20
N GLY A 25 0.22 1.14 3.42
CA GLY A 25 -0.57 -0.06 3.76
C GLY A 25 -2.08 0.09 3.60
N THR A 26 -2.79 -0.94 4.05
CA THR A 26 -4.25 -0.95 4.01
C THR A 26 -4.82 0.13 4.92
N VAL A 27 -5.77 0.88 4.40
CA VAL A 27 -6.52 1.84 5.20
C VAL A 27 -7.99 1.46 5.10
N VAL A 28 -8.61 1.30 6.26
CA VAL A 28 -10.02 0.92 6.41
C VAL A 28 -10.88 2.18 6.59
N TRP A 29 -10.33 3.20 7.23
CA TRP A 29 -11.03 4.46 7.45
C TRP A 29 -10.03 5.62 7.45
N TYR A 30 -10.34 6.67 6.69
CA TYR A 30 -9.52 7.85 6.57
C TYR A 30 -10.38 9.11 6.51
N ASP A 31 -10.32 9.93 7.56
CA ASP A 31 -11.20 11.10 7.74
C ASP A 31 -10.44 12.43 7.70
N ILE A 32 -9.12 12.39 7.53
CA ILE A 32 -8.26 13.57 7.62
C ILE A 32 -8.50 14.53 6.45
N THR A 33 -8.84 14.02 5.26
CA THR A 33 -9.16 14.83 4.08
C THR A 33 -10.63 14.77 3.69
N HIS A 34 -11.49 14.34 4.62
CA HIS A 34 -12.92 14.29 4.38
C HIS A 34 -13.51 15.70 4.44
N VAL A 35 -14.20 16.10 3.38
CA VAL A 35 -14.95 17.37 3.33
C VAL A 35 -16.41 17.02 3.55
N GLU A 36 -17.09 17.74 4.44
CA GLU A 36 -18.51 17.49 4.75
C GLU A 36 -19.35 17.43 3.45
N GLY A 37 -20.05 16.31 3.26
CA GLY A 37 -20.89 16.06 2.07
C GLY A 37 -20.21 15.32 0.92
N ALA A 38 -18.91 15.04 1.00
CA ALA A 38 -18.21 14.20 0.02
C ALA A 38 -18.35 12.70 0.35
N SER A 39 -18.70 11.86 -0.62
CA SER A 39 -18.77 10.40 -0.45
C SER A 39 -17.40 9.73 -0.64
N THR A 40 -16.34 10.27 -0.04
CA THR A 40 -14.96 9.79 -0.24
C THR A 40 -14.57 8.73 0.78
N HIS A 41 -15.40 7.67 0.93
CA HIS A 41 -14.94 6.45 1.60
C HIS A 41 -13.90 5.79 0.69
N GLN A 42 -12.65 5.73 1.17
CA GLN A 42 -11.55 5.10 0.47
C GLN A 42 -11.03 3.97 1.34
N GLU A 43 -11.12 2.76 0.81
CA GLU A 43 -10.66 1.54 1.47
C GLU A 43 -9.89 0.69 0.46
N THR A 44 -8.86 0.00 0.93
CA THR A 44 -8.12 -0.95 0.11
C THR A 44 -7.72 -2.17 0.93
N THR A 45 -7.74 -3.34 0.30
CA THR A 45 -7.30 -4.58 0.92
C THR A 45 -5.84 -4.87 0.61
N VAL A 46 -5.21 -5.77 1.36
CA VAL A 46 -3.85 -6.25 1.06
C VAL A 46 -3.79 -6.84 -0.36
N THR A 47 -4.84 -7.57 -0.76
CA THR A 47 -4.95 -8.18 -2.09
C THR A 47 -4.97 -7.11 -3.20
N ASP A 48 -5.67 -6.00 -2.99
CA ASP A 48 -5.73 -4.91 -3.97
C ASP A 48 -4.37 -4.22 -4.13
N LEU A 49 -3.67 -3.97 -3.02
CA LEU A 49 -2.31 -3.42 -3.03
C LEU A 49 -1.34 -4.35 -3.77
N GLN A 50 -1.37 -5.65 -3.45
CA GLN A 50 -0.52 -6.63 -4.12
C GLN A 50 -0.82 -6.71 -5.61
N ARG A 51 -2.09 -6.68 -6.02
CA ARG A 51 -2.49 -6.66 -7.43
C ARG A 51 -1.91 -5.42 -8.13
N SER A 52 -2.10 -4.24 -7.54
CA SER A 52 -1.60 -2.99 -8.09
C SER A 52 -0.08 -2.98 -8.27
N ILE A 53 0.67 -3.49 -7.29
CA ILE A 53 2.14 -3.61 -7.37
C ILE A 53 2.55 -4.54 -8.52
N ARG A 54 1.88 -5.69 -8.67
CA ARG A 54 2.15 -6.65 -9.77
C ARG A 54 1.80 -6.08 -11.14
N GLU A 55 0.67 -5.38 -11.25
CA GLU A 55 0.25 -4.69 -12.48
C GLU A 55 1.24 -3.61 -12.91
N ALA A 56 1.86 -2.93 -11.94
CA ALA A 56 2.96 -1.99 -12.18
C ALA A 56 4.29 -2.64 -12.60
N GLY A 57 4.40 -3.98 -12.54
CA GLY A 57 5.57 -4.76 -12.95
C GLY A 57 6.55 -5.11 -11.82
N PHE A 58 6.14 -4.99 -10.56
CA PHE A 58 6.98 -5.22 -9.38
C PHE A 58 6.50 -6.42 -8.53
N GLU A 59 7.38 -6.91 -7.66
CA GLU A 59 7.03 -7.97 -6.70
C GLU A 59 6.59 -7.35 -5.36
N PRO A 60 5.35 -7.59 -4.90
CA PRO A 60 4.90 -7.07 -3.61
C PRO A 60 5.61 -7.78 -2.45
N ARG A 61 6.20 -6.98 -1.55
CA ARG A 61 6.83 -7.47 -0.32
C ARG A 61 6.21 -6.77 0.89
N GLU A 62 5.72 -7.57 1.83
CA GLU A 62 5.35 -7.04 3.15
C GLU A 62 6.61 -6.62 3.90
N ARG A 63 6.53 -5.52 4.65
CA ARG A 63 7.67 -4.99 5.40
C ARG A 63 7.28 -4.57 6.82
N ASP A 64 8.27 -4.56 7.70
CA ASP A 64 8.16 -3.94 9.01
C ASP A 64 8.35 -2.41 8.95
N THR A 65 8.35 -1.77 10.12
CA THR A 65 8.56 -0.31 10.24
C THR A 65 9.99 0.13 9.90
N LEU A 66 10.94 -0.81 9.85
CA LEU A 66 12.35 -0.61 9.52
C LEU A 66 12.67 -1.04 8.08
N TYR A 67 11.66 -1.31 7.26
CA TYR A 67 11.75 -1.73 5.86
C TYR A 67 12.40 -3.10 5.64
N ARG A 68 12.44 -3.95 6.66
CA ARG A 68 12.82 -5.36 6.49
C ARG A 68 11.67 -6.16 5.94
N VAL A 69 11.95 -7.12 5.07
CA VAL A 69 10.91 -7.98 4.52
C VAL A 69 10.35 -8.88 5.62
N VAL A 70 9.03 -8.96 5.70
CA VAL A 70 8.32 -9.91 6.57
C VAL A 70 8.15 -11.25 5.85
N GLU A 71 8.52 -12.34 6.52
CA GLU A 71 8.24 -13.71 6.10
C GLU A 71 7.20 -14.31 7.05
N ARG A 72 6.06 -14.77 6.53
CA ARG A 72 4.93 -15.29 7.33
C ARG A 72 4.76 -16.80 7.17
N ASP A 73 4.54 -17.47 8.29
CA ASP A 73 4.01 -18.84 8.37
C ASP A 73 2.72 -18.83 9.23
N GLY A 74 1.59 -18.67 8.56
CA GLY A 74 0.30 -18.47 9.24
C GLY A 74 0.29 -17.19 10.08
N SER A 75 0.12 -17.34 11.40
CA SER A 75 0.17 -16.23 12.38
C SER A 75 1.59 -15.86 12.82
N ASP A 76 2.54 -16.78 12.65
CA ASP A 76 3.94 -16.57 13.01
C ASP A 76 4.65 -15.80 11.88
N TRP A 77 5.61 -14.96 12.25
CA TRP A 77 6.37 -14.19 11.28
C TRP A 77 7.77 -13.85 11.78
N THR A 78 8.68 -13.67 10.83
CA THR A 78 10.06 -13.21 11.03
C THR A 78 10.37 -12.07 10.05
N THR A 79 11.52 -11.42 10.22
CA THR A 79 12.04 -10.45 9.25
C THR A 79 13.35 -10.95 8.65
N SER A 80 13.59 -10.65 7.38
CA SER A 80 14.92 -10.78 6.78
C SER A 80 15.94 -9.98 7.59
N GLU A 81 17.19 -10.46 7.71
CA GLU A 81 18.30 -9.71 8.33
C GLU A 81 18.50 -8.32 7.68
#